data_AF-A0A9P6X0J3-F1
#
_entry.id   AF-A0A9P6X0J3-F1
#
_cell.length_a   1.000
_cell.length_b   1.000
_cell.length_c   1.000
_cell.angle_alpha   90.00
_cell.angle_beta   90.00
_cell.angle_gamma   90.00
#
_symmetry.space_group_name_H-M   'P 1'
#
loop_
_entity.id
_entity.type
_entity.pdbx_description
1 polymer ?
#
loop_
_entity_poly.entity_id
_entity_poly.type
_entity_poly.pdbx_seq_one_letter_code
_entity_poly.pdbx_strand_id
1 'polypeptide(L)'
;MNTTFENNIHNSQQDKVIRSKVWRAGRSSGSALLDMTDRSESPVQLMVLIAKQFPSRNTVATTKEDSRKIAEINFDPLDPAIDHILKDGITFENDTVKLLPCRAVPLIRL
;
A
#
# COMPACT_ATOMS: atom_id res chain seq x y z
N MET A 1 52.41 10.77 8.28
CA MET A 1 51.32 10.49 7.33
C MET A 1 50.20 9.85 8.14
N ASN A 2 49.18 10.61 8.53
CA ASN A 2 47.98 10.10 9.21
C ASN A 2 46.81 10.26 8.26
N THR A 3 46.31 9.15 7.73
CA THR A 3 45.10 9.07 6.92
C THR A 3 43.90 9.07 7.86
N THR A 4 43.22 10.22 7.94
CA THR A 4 41.89 10.34 8.54
C THR A 4 40.91 9.57 7.67
N PHE A 5 40.38 8.46 8.18
CA PHE A 5 39.26 7.77 7.55
C PHE A 5 38.00 8.61 7.76
N GLU A 6 37.62 9.35 6.73
CA GLU A 6 36.30 9.96 6.62
C GLU A 6 35.26 8.84 6.55
N ASN A 7 34.54 8.63 7.66
CA ASN A 7 33.33 7.84 7.68
C ASN A 7 32.27 8.56 6.84
N ASN A 8 32.23 8.25 5.55
CA ASN A 8 31.09 8.53 4.69
C ASN A 8 29.92 7.69 5.19
N ILE A 9 29.19 8.23 6.17
CA ILE A 9 27.86 7.74 6.55
C ILE A 9 26.94 8.10 5.38
N HIS A 10 26.94 7.25 4.36
CA HIS A 10 25.78 7.13 3.49
C HIS A 10 24.63 6.70 4.40
N ASN A 11 23.81 7.67 4.78
CA ASN A 11 22.48 7.45 5.28
C ASN A 11 21.67 6.82 4.15
N SER A 12 21.87 5.52 3.92
CA SER A 12 20.95 4.71 3.14
C SER A 12 19.70 4.59 3.99
N GLN A 13 18.83 5.60 3.92
CA GLN A 13 17.42 5.40 4.23
C GLN A 13 16.92 4.35 3.24
N GLN A 14 17.07 3.10 3.63
CA GLN A 14 16.62 1.96 2.86
C GLN A 14 15.10 2.06 2.82
N ASP A 15 14.52 2.14 1.61
CA ASP A 15 13.08 2.22 1.41
C ASP A 15 12.38 1.18 2.29
N LYS A 16 11.62 1.65 3.28
CA LYS A 16 10.98 0.76 4.25
C LYS A 16 9.73 0.16 3.62
N VAL A 17 9.82 -1.12 3.27
CA VAL A 17 8.68 -1.88 2.72
C VAL A 17 7.88 -2.53 3.84
N ILE A 18 6.61 -2.20 3.97
CA ILE A 18 5.69 -2.77 4.97
C ILE A 18 4.56 -3.52 4.25
N ARG A 19 4.35 -4.79 4.60
CA ARG A 19 3.28 -5.62 4.01
C ARG A 19 2.01 -5.52 4.85
N SER A 20 0.89 -5.29 4.19
CA SER A 20 -0.43 -5.31 4.82
C SER A 20 -0.76 -6.72 5.32
N LYS A 21 -1.25 -6.81 6.55
CA LYS A 21 -1.66 -8.07 7.19
C LYS A 21 -3.18 -8.14 7.30
N VAL A 22 -3.87 -8.07 6.18
CA VAL A 22 -5.35 -8.10 6.13
C VAL A 22 -5.79 -9.44 5.54
N TRP A 23 -6.60 -10.19 6.28
CA TRP A 23 -7.19 -11.44 5.81
C TRP A 23 -8.71 -11.28 5.80
N ARG A 24 -9.24 -10.76 4.69
CA ARG A 24 -10.67 -10.45 4.54
C ARG A 24 -11.12 -10.67 3.10
N ALA A 25 -12.38 -11.03 2.93
CA ALA A 25 -13.01 -11.01 1.62
C ALA A 25 -13.07 -9.58 1.07
N GLY A 26 -12.88 -9.48 -0.24
CA GLY A 26 -13.04 -8.24 -1.00
C GLY A 26 -14.38 -8.24 -1.72
N ARG A 27 -14.69 -7.10 -2.36
CA ARG A 27 -15.89 -6.93 -3.20
C ARG A 27 -15.76 -7.68 -4.52
N SER A 28 -14.54 -7.91 -5.01
CA SER A 28 -14.28 -8.66 -6.24
C SER A 28 -12.92 -9.37 -6.23
N SER A 29 -12.64 -10.16 -7.26
CA SER A 29 -11.30 -10.72 -7.51
C SER A 29 -10.25 -9.65 -7.85
N GLY A 30 -10.72 -8.44 -8.19
CA GLY A 30 -9.92 -7.24 -8.42
C GLY A 30 -9.62 -6.42 -7.15
N SER A 31 -9.93 -6.93 -5.96
CA SER A 31 -9.74 -6.20 -4.70
C SER A 31 -8.34 -6.40 -4.10
N ALA A 32 -7.66 -5.30 -3.83
CA ALA A 32 -6.43 -5.24 -3.04
C ALA A 32 -6.70 -4.53 -1.71
N LEU A 33 -6.22 -5.10 -0.60
CA LEU A 33 -6.45 -4.62 0.76
C LEU A 33 -5.17 -4.03 1.35
N LEU A 34 -5.25 -2.80 1.80
CA LEU A 34 -4.15 -2.05 2.39
C LEU A 34 -4.44 -1.75 3.85
N ASP A 35 -3.52 -2.12 4.74
CA ASP A 35 -3.56 -1.67 6.13
C ASP A 35 -2.90 -0.30 6.25
N MET A 36 -3.68 0.70 6.65
CA MET A 36 -3.24 2.08 6.80
C MET A 36 -3.31 2.56 8.26
N THR A 37 -3.33 1.63 9.23
CA THR A 37 -3.50 1.93 10.66
C THR A 37 -2.43 2.89 11.17
N ASP A 38 -1.17 2.61 10.87
CA ASP A 38 0.00 3.39 11.31
C ASP A 38 0.27 4.63 10.45
N ARG A 39 -0.57 4.88 9.45
CA ARG A 39 -0.45 6.05 8.57
C ARG A 39 -1.14 7.26 9.16
N SER A 40 -0.46 8.41 9.08
CA SER A 40 -0.99 9.71 9.51
C SER A 40 -1.90 10.35 8.46
N GLU A 41 -1.82 9.90 7.20
CA GLU A 41 -2.65 10.40 6.12
C GLU A 41 -4.15 10.16 6.39
N SER A 42 -4.95 11.19 6.11
CA SER A 42 -6.42 11.08 6.10
C SER A 42 -6.89 10.18 4.95
N PRO A 43 -8.13 9.64 5.03
CA PRO A 43 -8.71 8.86 3.93
C PRO A 43 -8.67 9.57 2.57
N VAL A 44 -8.94 10.88 2.53
CA VAL A 44 -8.91 11.67 1.29
C VAL A 44 -7.50 11.77 0.72
N GLN A 45 -6.49 12.03 1.56
CA GLN A 45 -5.10 12.08 1.11
C GLN A 45 -4.65 10.73 0.54
N LEU A 46 -5.04 9.63 1.19
CA LEU A 46 -4.74 8.29 0.70
C LEU A 46 -5.42 8.01 -0.66
N MET A 47 -6.70 8.37 -0.80
CA MET A 47 -7.42 8.22 -2.07
C MET A 47 -6.74 9.00 -3.20
N VAL A 48 -6.30 10.24 -2.94
CA VAL A 48 -5.56 11.06 -3.91
C VAL A 48 -4.22 10.43 -4.27
N LEU A 49 -3.48 9.90 -3.29
CA LEU A 49 -2.20 9.23 -3.51
C LEU A 49 -2.36 7.99 -4.39
N ILE A 50 -3.30 7.10 -4.05
CA ILE A 50 -3.61 5.89 -4.82
C ILE A 50 -4.07 6.26 -6.23
N ALA A 51 -4.91 7.30 -6.35
CA ALA A 51 -5.38 7.78 -7.63
C ALA A 51 -4.27 8.24 -8.57
N LYS A 52 -3.23 8.87 -8.03
CA LYS A 52 -2.06 9.31 -8.81
C LYS A 52 -1.19 8.14 -9.26
N GLN A 53 -0.95 7.16 -8.38
CA GLN A 53 -0.06 6.03 -8.68
C GLN A 53 -0.72 4.94 -9.52
N PHE A 54 -2.04 4.73 -9.36
CA PHE A 54 -2.77 3.65 -10.03
C PHE A 54 -4.02 4.19 -10.74
N PRO A 55 -3.89 5.01 -11.80
CA PRO A 55 -5.01 5.73 -12.38
C PRO A 55 -6.13 4.84 -12.94
N SER A 56 -5.88 3.56 -13.22
CA SER A 56 -6.90 2.61 -13.69
C SER A 56 -7.78 2.01 -12.58
N ARG A 57 -7.49 2.30 -11.29
CA ARG A 57 -8.36 1.88 -10.18
C ARG A 57 -9.81 2.34 -10.42
N ASN A 58 -10.76 1.44 -10.20
CA ASN A 58 -12.19 1.72 -10.29
C ASN A 58 -12.67 2.52 -9.07
N THR A 59 -12.36 2.04 -7.86
CA THR A 59 -12.78 2.68 -6.61
C THR A 59 -11.78 2.42 -5.49
N VAL A 60 -11.79 3.31 -4.48
CA VAL A 60 -11.11 3.11 -3.20
C VAL A 60 -12.13 3.29 -2.09
N ALA A 61 -12.32 2.28 -1.25
CA ALA A 61 -13.21 2.32 -0.10
C ALA A 61 -12.39 2.16 1.19
N THR A 62 -12.52 3.11 2.12
CA THR A 62 -11.86 3.02 3.42
C THR A 62 -12.86 2.55 4.47
N THR A 63 -12.48 1.55 5.26
CA THR A 63 -13.27 1.01 6.37
C THR A 63 -12.46 1.12 7.65
N LYS A 64 -13.12 1.44 8.76
CA LYS A 64 -12.54 1.34 10.09
C LYS A 64 -13.08 0.08 10.75
N GLU A 65 -12.19 -0.84 11.13
CA GLU A 65 -12.50 -2.07 11.84
C GLU A 65 -11.76 -2.03 13.17
N ASP A 66 -12.48 -1.75 14.26
CA ASP A 66 -11.92 -1.47 15.58
C ASP A 66 -10.83 -0.37 15.54
N SER A 67 -9.59 -0.74 15.87
CA SER A 67 -8.42 0.14 15.81
C SER A 67 -7.79 0.20 14.41
N ARG A 68 -8.20 -0.67 13.49
CA ARG A 68 -7.60 -0.78 12.15
C ARG A 68 -8.28 0.16 11.17
N LYS A 69 -7.47 0.78 10.33
CA LYS A 69 -7.92 1.52 9.15
C LYS A 69 -7.51 0.71 7.93
N ILE A 70 -8.47 0.26 7.14
CA ILE A 70 -8.22 -0.59 5.97
C ILE A 70 -8.77 0.12 4.73
N ALA A 71 -7.96 0.21 3.68
CA ALA A 71 -8.40 0.64 2.37
C ALA A 71 -8.54 -0.57 1.44
N GLU A 72 -9.68 -0.67 0.78
CA GLU A 72 -9.92 -1.62 -0.30
C GLU A 72 -9.85 -0.86 -1.63
N ILE A 73 -8.91 -1.27 -2.47
CA ILE A 73 -8.65 -0.69 -3.78
C ILE A 73 -9.15 -1.69 -4.81
N ASN A 74 -10.14 -1.27 -5.60
CA ASN A 74 -10.79 -2.14 -6.57
C ASN A 74 -10.29 -1.82 -7.98
N PHE A 75 -9.87 -2.85 -8.69
CA PHE A 75 -9.51 -2.83 -10.10
C PHE A 75 -10.53 -3.66 -10.91
N ASP A 76 -10.51 -3.50 -12.23
CA ASP A 76 -11.03 -4.56 -13.09
C ASP A 76 -10.17 -5.81 -12.86
N PRO A 77 -10.75 -7.02 -12.70
CA PRO A 77 -9.96 -8.24 -12.48
C PRO A 77 -8.93 -8.57 -13.57
N LEU A 78 -9.11 -8.04 -14.78
CA LEU A 78 -8.20 -8.21 -15.92
C LEU A 78 -7.20 -7.06 -16.06
N ASP A 79 -7.31 -6.00 -15.25
CA ASP A 79 -6.38 -4.88 -15.26
C ASP A 79 -5.02 -5.32 -14.65
N PRO A 80 -3.91 -5.28 -15.40
CA PRO A 80 -2.60 -5.67 -14.89
C PRO A 80 -2.12 -4.80 -13.71
N ALA A 81 -2.72 -3.63 -13.49
CA ALA A 81 -2.41 -2.77 -12.36
C ALA A 81 -2.61 -3.46 -11.00
N ILE A 82 -3.48 -4.49 -10.91
CA ILE A 82 -3.62 -5.26 -9.67
C ILE A 82 -2.35 -6.03 -9.31
N ASP A 83 -1.69 -6.65 -10.29
CA ASP A 83 -0.47 -7.39 -10.02
C ASP A 83 0.69 -6.43 -9.75
N HIS A 84 0.69 -5.27 -10.40
CA HIS A 84 1.66 -4.21 -10.15
C HIS A 84 1.52 -3.66 -8.72
N ILE A 85 0.31 -3.32 -8.26
CA ILE A 85 0.15 -2.78 -6.89
C ILE A 85 0.49 -3.83 -5.81
N LEU A 86 0.21 -5.11 -6.06
CA LEU A 86 0.55 -6.20 -5.13
C LEU A 86 2.06 -6.45 -5.04
N LYS A 87 2.80 -6.17 -6.11
CA LYS A 87 4.26 -6.33 -6.17
C LYS A 87 5.01 -5.08 -5.72
N ASP A 88 4.63 -3.93 -6.28
CA ASP A 88 5.37 -2.68 -6.19
C ASP A 88 4.85 -1.76 -5.09
N GLY A 89 3.64 -2.00 -4.59
CA GLY A 89 3.03 -1.27 -3.48
C GLY A 89 2.63 0.17 -3.82
N ILE A 90 2.32 0.92 -2.76
CA ILE A 90 2.04 2.35 -2.78
C ILE A 90 3.17 3.06 -2.06
N THR A 91 3.81 4.00 -2.73
CA THR A 91 4.90 4.80 -2.17
C THR A 91 4.35 6.06 -1.50
N PHE A 92 4.77 6.34 -0.28
CA PHE A 92 4.41 7.56 0.45
C PHE A 92 5.58 8.55 0.34
N GLU A 93 5.32 9.69 -0.30
CA GLU A 93 6.36 10.69 -0.62
C GLU A 93 6.97 11.33 0.64
N ASN A 94 6.22 11.35 1.76
CA ASN A 94 6.62 12.04 2.98
C ASN A 94 7.75 11.34 3.74
N ASP A 95 7.86 10.01 3.65
CA ASP A 95 8.74 9.22 4.50
C ASP A 95 9.37 8.01 3.79
N THR A 96 9.33 7.98 2.46
CA THR A 96 9.84 6.91 1.58
C THR A 96 9.38 5.50 1.98
N VAL A 97 8.29 5.40 2.74
CA VAL A 97 7.66 4.15 3.12
C VAL A 97 6.87 3.63 1.94
N LYS A 98 7.02 2.35 1.67
CA LYS A 98 6.23 1.63 0.67
C LYS A 98 5.32 0.65 1.38
N LEU A 99 4.01 0.81 1.22
CA LEU A 99 3.04 -0.15 1.72
C LEU A 99 2.63 -1.12 0.61
N LEU A 100 2.76 -2.42 0.84
CA LEU A 100 2.26 -3.44 -0.07
C LEU A 100 0.86 -3.87 0.39
N PRO A 101 -0.17 -3.68 -0.44
CA PRO A 101 -1.45 -4.33 -0.23
C PRO A 101 -1.32 -5.86 -0.33
N CYS A 102 -2.29 -6.57 0.23
CA CYS A 102 -2.49 -7.99 -0.01
C CYS A 102 -3.74 -8.20 -0.88
N ARG A 103 -3.76 -9.27 -1.66
CA ARG A 103 -4.94 -9.64 -2.44
C ARG A 103 -6.06 -10.03 -1.47
N ALA A 104 -7.27 -9.57 -1.73
CA ALA A 104 -8.43 -9.99 -0.96
C ALA A 104 -8.68 -11.50 -1.15
N VAL A 105 -9.19 -12.17 -0.12
CA VAL A 105 -9.59 -13.57 -0.28
C VAL A 105 -10.89 -13.66 -1.07
N PRO A 106 -11.13 -14.75 -1.84
CA PRO A 106 -12.40 -14.97 -2.49
C PRO A 106 -13.54 -14.96 -1.47
N LEU A 107 -14.66 -14.31 -1.81
CA LEU A 107 -15.88 -14.46 -1.04
C LEU A 107 -16.43 -15.87 -1.28
N ILE A 108 -16.12 -16.81 -0.37
CA ILE A 108 -16.73 -18.14 -0.40
C ILE A 108 -18.18 -17.98 0.05
N ARG A 109 -19.13 -18.13 -0.87
CA ARG A 109 -20.53 -18.36 -0.50
C ARG A 109 -20.64 -19.82 -0.10
N LEU A 110 -20.75 -20.08 1.20
CA LEU A 110 -21.16 -21.37 1.74
C LEU A 110 -22.63 -21.62 1.47
#